data_AF-A0A843GBW6-F1
#
_entry.id   AF-A0A843GBW6-F1
#
_cell.length_a   1.000
_cell.length_b   1.000
_cell.length_c   1.000
_cell.angle_alpha   90.00
_cell.angle_beta   90.00
_cell.angle_gamma   90.00
#
_symmetry.space_group_name_H-M   'P 1'
#
loop_
_entity.id
_entity.type
_entity.pdbx_description
1 polymer ?
#
loop_
_entity_poly.entity_id
_entity_poly.type
_entity_poly.pdbx_seq_one_letter_code
_entity_poly.pdbx_strand_id
1 'polypeptide(L)'
;MTTIAEKILARASGKGEVEAGEIVMADIDIAMIHDLTGPLAVESFNKIGTEKVWDSSKIVVPFDHQVPADSLDSANNHIFMRNFVKEQNIEHFYDVNEGVCHQVLPEKGHVLPGTLIVGADSHTCTYGAFGAFATGIGSTDMAMVLSTGQLWFKVPETVQFNINGTLKENVSAKDVILHIIGQVGADGSTYKSCEFTGETISNMSMSDRMVLSNMAIEMGGKTGLIEPDVKTYDYLKDRVSGENKNRLKAFIEKSNLKTDPDSAGLETLDIDVSNLEPQIACPHNVDNVKPASELADIELDQVFIGSCTNGRIEDLRD
;
A
#
# COMPACT_ATOMS: atom_id res chain seq x y z
N MET A 1 21.50 -12.18 -5.38
CA MET A 1 21.09 -10.99 -6.14
C MET A 1 19.58 -11.02 -6.10
N THR A 2 18.97 -10.18 -5.27
CA THR A 2 17.54 -10.24 -4.96
C THR A 2 16.93 -8.84 -4.89
N THR A 3 15.68 -8.77 -5.31
CA THR A 3 14.81 -7.58 -5.22
C THR A 3 14.34 -7.37 -3.79
N ILE A 4 13.74 -6.22 -3.49
CA ILE A 4 13.16 -5.95 -2.17
C ILE A 4 12.02 -6.93 -1.88
N ALA A 5 11.17 -7.22 -2.88
CA ALA A 5 10.07 -8.17 -2.75
C ALA A 5 10.58 -9.56 -2.35
N GLU A 6 11.61 -10.08 -3.02
CA GLU A 6 12.25 -11.35 -2.69
C GLU A 6 12.87 -11.34 -1.28
N LYS A 7 13.58 -10.26 -0.90
CA LYS A 7 14.18 -10.12 0.44
C LYS A 7 13.12 -10.17 1.55
N ILE A 8 11.99 -9.48 1.36
CA ILE A 8 10.90 -9.47 2.36
C ILE A 8 10.20 -10.83 2.41
N LEU A 9 9.89 -11.45 1.27
CA LEU A 9 9.19 -12.74 1.23
C LEU A 9 10.08 -13.91 1.70
N ALA A 10 11.39 -13.87 1.46
CA ALA A 10 12.33 -14.82 2.04
C ALA A 10 12.30 -14.75 3.57
N ARG A 11 12.42 -13.54 4.13
CA ARG A 11 12.31 -13.31 5.58
C ARG A 11 10.96 -13.78 6.11
N ALA A 12 9.86 -13.46 5.42
CA ALA A 12 8.52 -13.77 5.89
C ALA A 12 8.20 -15.26 5.85
N SER A 13 8.85 -16.02 4.97
CA SER A 13 8.70 -17.48 4.88
C SER A 13 9.74 -18.25 5.69
N GLY A 14 10.62 -17.56 6.43
CA GLY A 14 11.71 -18.19 7.18
C GLY A 14 12.80 -18.80 6.30
N LYS A 15 12.86 -18.43 5.02
CA LYS A 15 13.86 -18.89 4.05
C LYS A 15 15.03 -17.91 3.97
N GLY A 16 16.19 -18.42 3.58
CA GLY A 16 17.38 -17.58 3.35
C GLY A 16 17.30 -16.77 2.05
N GLU A 17 16.66 -17.34 1.03
CA GLU A 17 16.44 -16.74 -0.28
C GLU A 17 15.16 -17.32 -0.90
N VAL A 18 14.58 -16.57 -1.83
CA VAL A 18 13.46 -16.98 -2.69
C VAL A 18 13.65 -16.34 -4.07
N GLU A 19 13.02 -16.92 -5.09
CA GLU A 19 13.09 -16.41 -6.46
C GLU A 19 11.69 -16.11 -7.03
N ALA A 20 11.61 -15.17 -7.98
CA ALA A 20 10.39 -14.89 -8.72
C ALA A 20 9.73 -16.17 -9.28
N GLY A 21 8.43 -16.31 -9.06
CA GLY A 21 7.65 -17.49 -9.45
C GLY A 21 7.54 -18.57 -8.36
N GLU A 22 8.41 -18.58 -7.37
CA GLU A 22 8.33 -19.50 -6.23
C GLU A 22 7.05 -19.26 -5.41
N ILE A 23 6.45 -20.33 -4.88
CA ILE A 23 5.32 -20.24 -3.96
C ILE A 23 5.81 -20.50 -2.53
N VAL A 24 5.57 -19.54 -1.63
CA VAL A 24 5.97 -19.61 -0.22
C VAL A 24 4.77 -19.42 0.70
N MET A 25 4.78 -20.09 1.84
CA MET A 25 3.91 -19.73 2.97
C MET A 25 4.64 -18.69 3.80
N ALA A 26 4.03 -17.53 4.03
CA ALA A 26 4.67 -16.40 4.69
C ALA A 26 3.88 -15.94 5.92
N ASP A 27 4.62 -15.59 6.97
CA ASP A 27 4.08 -14.99 8.20
C ASP A 27 3.69 -13.53 7.97
N ILE A 28 2.47 -13.19 8.33
CA ILE A 28 1.90 -11.84 8.22
C ILE A 28 2.30 -11.00 9.43
N ASP A 29 2.83 -9.81 9.17
CA ASP A 29 3.18 -8.85 10.22
C ASP A 29 1.96 -8.07 10.70
N ILE A 30 1.12 -7.60 9.77
CA ILE A 30 -0.11 -6.85 10.03
C ILE A 30 -1.19 -7.27 9.02
N ALA A 31 -2.41 -7.48 9.49
CA ALA A 31 -3.60 -7.60 8.66
C ALA A 31 -4.58 -6.45 8.91
N MET A 32 -5.05 -5.83 7.83
CA MET A 32 -6.06 -4.76 7.89
C MET A 32 -7.40 -5.24 7.34
N ILE A 33 -8.47 -5.02 8.09
CA ILE A 33 -9.86 -5.19 7.62
C ILE A 33 -10.65 -3.92 7.93
N HIS A 34 -11.56 -3.50 7.06
CA HIS A 34 -12.36 -2.28 7.24
C HIS A 34 -13.86 -2.58 7.22
N ASP A 35 -14.68 -1.53 7.35
CA ASP A 35 -16.14 -1.64 7.53
C ASP A 35 -16.90 -2.24 6.33
N LEU A 36 -16.33 -2.21 5.13
CA LEU A 36 -16.98 -2.71 3.92
C LEU A 36 -16.70 -4.20 3.65
N THR A 37 -15.43 -4.60 3.58
CA THR A 37 -15.03 -5.98 3.25
C THR A 37 -14.70 -6.83 4.47
N GLY A 38 -14.43 -6.20 5.63
CA GLY A 38 -14.19 -6.86 6.90
C GLY A 38 -15.34 -7.77 7.34
N PRO A 39 -16.62 -7.38 7.22
CA PRO A 39 -17.74 -8.27 7.53
C PRO A 39 -17.67 -9.60 6.77
N LEU A 40 -17.36 -9.56 5.47
CA LEU A 40 -17.24 -10.76 4.63
C LEU A 40 -16.07 -11.66 5.06
N ALA A 41 -14.95 -11.06 5.46
CA ALA A 41 -13.79 -11.77 5.98
C ALA A 41 -14.12 -12.45 7.33
N VAL A 42 -14.80 -11.74 8.24
CA VAL A 42 -15.21 -12.27 9.54
C VAL A 42 -16.25 -13.38 9.39
N GLU A 43 -17.22 -13.25 8.48
CA GLU A 43 -18.14 -14.34 8.17
C GLU A 43 -17.43 -15.60 7.67
N SER A 44 -16.43 -15.41 6.82
CA SER A 44 -15.62 -16.52 6.28
C SER A 44 -14.76 -17.14 7.37
N PHE A 45 -14.15 -16.35 8.25
CA PHE A 45 -13.43 -16.78 9.44
C PHE A 45 -14.31 -17.63 10.36
N ASN A 46 -15.55 -17.18 10.64
CA ASN A 46 -16.51 -17.92 11.45
C ASN A 46 -16.87 -19.28 10.82
N LYS A 47 -16.93 -19.37 9.48
CA LYS A 47 -17.18 -20.63 8.75
C LYS A 47 -16.00 -21.61 8.82
N ILE A 48 -14.76 -21.12 8.94
CA ILE A 48 -13.58 -21.98 9.19
C ILE A 48 -13.73 -22.70 10.53
N GLY A 49 -14.43 -22.09 11.50
CA GLY A 49 -14.70 -22.67 12.82
C GLY A 49 -13.58 -22.44 13.83
N THR A 50 -12.66 -21.51 13.56
CA THR A 50 -11.67 -21.06 14.54
C THR A 50 -12.34 -20.09 15.53
N GLU A 51 -12.15 -20.30 16.84
CA GLU A 51 -12.80 -19.44 17.85
C GLU A 51 -12.08 -18.10 18.05
N LYS A 52 -10.76 -18.08 17.87
CA LYS A 52 -9.89 -16.93 18.12
C LYS A 52 -9.04 -16.59 16.92
N VAL A 53 -8.85 -15.29 16.71
CA VAL A 53 -7.87 -14.79 15.75
C VAL A 53 -6.45 -15.16 16.17
N TRP A 54 -5.52 -15.27 15.22
CA TRP A 54 -4.16 -15.75 15.48
C TRP A 54 -3.38 -14.86 16.45
N ASP A 55 -3.53 -13.53 16.30
CA ASP A 55 -2.88 -12.52 17.12
C ASP A 55 -3.66 -11.20 17.01
N SER A 56 -4.38 -10.84 18.07
CA SER A 56 -5.23 -9.65 18.06
C SER A 56 -4.44 -8.33 18.05
N SER A 57 -3.14 -8.36 18.38
CA SER A 57 -2.24 -7.20 18.32
C SER A 57 -1.72 -6.92 16.90
N LYS A 58 -1.93 -7.84 15.96
CA LYS A 58 -1.51 -7.70 14.55
C LYS A 58 -2.67 -7.41 13.60
N ILE A 59 -3.87 -7.22 14.12
CA ILE A 59 -5.07 -6.94 13.34
C ILE A 59 -5.45 -5.48 13.56
N VAL A 60 -5.62 -4.74 12.47
CA VAL A 60 -6.00 -3.32 12.48
C VAL A 60 -7.36 -3.16 11.81
N VAL A 61 -8.28 -2.46 12.48
CA VAL A 61 -9.66 -2.31 12.01
C VAL A 61 -10.04 -0.83 11.95
N PRO A 62 -9.79 -0.13 10.83
CA PRO A 62 -10.30 1.22 10.59
C PRO A 62 -11.70 1.21 9.96
N PHE A 63 -12.56 2.14 10.35
CA PHE A 63 -13.83 2.44 9.65
C PHE A 63 -13.70 3.73 8.86
N ASP A 64 -13.85 3.65 7.53
CA ASP A 64 -13.65 4.81 6.65
C ASP A 64 -14.53 4.82 5.38
N HIS A 65 -15.02 3.67 4.92
CA HIS A 65 -15.73 3.59 3.64
C HIS A 65 -17.15 4.15 3.71
N GLN A 66 -17.87 3.90 4.79
CA GLN A 66 -19.26 4.34 4.96
C GLN A 66 -19.42 5.10 6.27
N VAL A 67 -18.85 6.30 6.33
CA VAL A 67 -18.80 7.11 7.54
C VAL A 67 -19.38 8.52 7.30
N PRO A 68 -20.48 8.90 7.98
CA PRO A 68 -21.38 8.06 8.79
C PRO A 68 -22.06 6.96 7.94
N ALA A 69 -22.63 5.95 8.61
CA ALA A 69 -23.39 4.89 7.93
C ALA A 69 -24.52 5.49 7.07
N ASP A 70 -24.46 5.22 5.76
CA ASP A 70 -25.36 5.75 4.74
C ASP A 70 -26.65 4.92 4.56
N SER A 71 -26.70 3.75 5.17
CA SER A 71 -27.70 2.71 4.97
C SER A 71 -27.85 1.81 6.20
N LEU A 72 -28.96 1.07 6.28
CA LEU A 72 -29.18 0.08 7.32
C LEU A 72 -28.14 -1.06 7.25
N ASP A 73 -27.74 -1.46 6.04
CA ASP A 73 -26.73 -2.50 5.85
C ASP A 73 -25.36 -2.05 6.36
N SER A 74 -24.95 -0.82 6.04
CA SER A 74 -23.73 -0.21 6.59
C SER A 74 -23.77 -0.13 8.12
N ALA A 75 -24.89 0.31 8.70
CA ALA A 75 -25.05 0.38 10.15
C ALA A 75 -24.96 -1.01 10.82
N ASN A 76 -25.55 -2.04 10.20
CA ASN A 76 -25.44 -3.42 10.67
C ASN A 76 -24.01 -3.94 10.57
N ASN A 77 -23.29 -3.64 9.48
CA ASN A 77 -21.86 -3.98 9.32
C ASN A 77 -21.01 -3.34 10.42
N HIS A 78 -21.23 -2.06 10.74
CA HIS A 78 -20.53 -1.37 11.83
C HIS A 78 -20.77 -2.04 13.18
N ILE A 79 -22.02 -2.38 13.50
CA ILE A 79 -22.37 -3.10 14.74
C ILE A 79 -21.69 -4.47 14.78
N PHE A 80 -21.78 -5.23 13.69
CA PHE A 80 -21.18 -6.55 13.56
C PHE A 80 -19.66 -6.50 13.80
N MET A 81 -18.96 -5.59 13.13
CA MET A 81 -17.52 -5.43 13.26
C MET A 81 -17.10 -4.96 14.66
N ARG A 82 -17.86 -4.05 15.30
CA ARG A 82 -17.61 -3.64 16.69
C ARG A 82 -17.75 -4.81 17.67
N ASN A 83 -18.73 -5.69 17.46
CA ASN A 83 -18.88 -6.91 18.26
C ASN A 83 -17.68 -7.85 18.05
N PHE A 84 -17.26 -8.07 16.80
CA PHE A 84 -16.08 -8.88 16.50
C PHE A 84 -14.80 -8.34 17.17
N VAL A 85 -14.54 -7.04 17.06
CA VAL A 85 -13.41 -6.36 17.72
C VAL A 85 -13.42 -6.63 19.23
N LYS A 86 -14.58 -6.48 19.87
CA LYS A 86 -14.75 -6.71 21.30
C LYS A 86 -14.55 -8.18 21.69
N GLU A 87 -15.11 -9.11 20.94
CA GLU A 87 -15.04 -10.56 21.19
C GLU A 87 -13.62 -11.12 21.03
N GLN A 88 -12.88 -10.58 20.05
CA GLN A 88 -11.52 -10.98 19.74
C GLN A 88 -10.46 -10.18 20.49
N ASN A 89 -10.86 -9.15 21.26
CA ASN A 89 -9.96 -8.25 21.98
C ASN A 89 -8.90 -7.62 21.05
N ILE A 90 -9.36 -7.06 19.92
CA ILE A 90 -8.52 -6.35 18.95
C ILE A 90 -8.23 -4.95 19.49
N GLU A 91 -6.95 -4.66 19.74
CA GLU A 91 -6.52 -3.39 20.35
C GLU A 91 -6.51 -2.24 19.34
N HIS A 92 -6.23 -2.54 18.07
CA HIS A 92 -6.05 -1.54 17.02
C HIS A 92 -7.34 -1.29 16.24
N PHE A 93 -8.40 -0.92 16.97
CA PHE A 93 -9.67 -0.49 16.40
C PHE A 93 -9.73 1.03 16.29
N TYR A 94 -9.95 1.53 15.08
CA TYR A 94 -10.10 2.94 14.76
C TYR A 94 -11.52 3.14 14.25
N ASP A 95 -12.40 3.58 15.14
CA ASP A 95 -13.81 3.80 14.81
C ASP A 95 -13.98 5.00 13.86
N VAL A 96 -15.23 5.33 13.56
CA VAL A 96 -15.62 6.44 12.69
C VAL A 96 -14.87 7.75 12.97
N ASN A 97 -14.51 8.45 11.88
CA ASN A 97 -13.83 9.75 11.85
C ASN A 97 -12.33 9.75 12.21
N GLU A 98 -11.67 8.60 12.30
CA GLU A 98 -10.20 8.54 12.45
C GLU A 98 -9.46 8.84 11.13
N GLY A 99 -10.09 8.56 9.99
CA GLY A 99 -9.56 8.85 8.65
C GLY A 99 -9.52 7.62 7.75
N VAL A 100 -9.07 7.84 6.51
CA VAL A 100 -8.95 6.80 5.48
C VAL A 100 -8.00 5.69 5.94
N CYS A 101 -8.36 4.43 5.74
CA CYS A 101 -7.66 3.26 6.26
C CYS A 101 -6.15 3.27 5.93
N HIS A 102 -5.79 3.55 4.68
CA HIS A 102 -4.40 3.62 4.21
C HIS A 102 -3.61 4.82 4.75
N GLN A 103 -4.29 5.83 5.28
CA GLN A 103 -3.66 6.95 5.98
C GLN A 103 -3.49 6.63 7.47
N VAL A 104 -4.51 6.05 8.10
CA VAL A 104 -4.53 5.70 9.53
C VAL A 104 -3.41 4.73 9.88
N LEU A 105 -3.22 3.66 9.10
CA LEU A 105 -2.23 2.63 9.42
C LEU A 105 -0.79 3.18 9.59
N PRO A 106 -0.20 3.89 8.62
CA PRO A 106 1.13 4.46 8.79
C PRO A 106 1.17 5.59 9.82
N GLU A 107 0.12 6.39 9.98
CA GLU A 107 0.06 7.45 11.00
C GLU A 107 0.10 6.91 12.42
N LYS A 108 -0.51 5.74 12.65
CA LYS A 108 -0.53 5.09 13.96
C LYS A 108 0.65 4.13 14.18
N GLY A 109 1.63 4.13 13.25
CA GLY A 109 2.88 3.38 13.41
C GLY A 109 2.76 1.87 13.18
N HIS A 110 1.77 1.44 12.40
CA HIS A 110 1.55 0.02 12.07
C HIS A 110 2.37 -0.46 10.87
N VAL A 111 2.80 0.47 10.01
CA VAL A 111 3.56 0.15 8.80
C VAL A 111 5.05 0.35 9.08
N LEU A 112 5.81 -0.76 9.09
CA LEU A 112 7.26 -0.74 9.30
C LEU A 112 8.01 -1.26 8.06
N PRO A 113 9.21 -0.74 7.77
CA PRO A 113 10.04 -1.26 6.69
C PRO A 113 10.37 -2.75 6.87
N GLY A 114 10.43 -3.49 5.76
CA GLY A 114 10.76 -4.92 5.73
C GLY A 114 9.65 -5.85 6.26
N THR A 115 8.44 -5.33 6.46
CA THR A 115 7.28 -6.12 6.89
C THR A 115 6.44 -6.62 5.72
N LEU A 116 5.68 -7.68 5.96
CA LEU A 116 4.66 -8.22 5.06
C LEU A 116 3.27 -7.86 5.60
N ILE A 117 2.56 -7.00 4.88
CA ILE A 117 1.25 -6.47 5.27
C ILE A 117 0.19 -6.92 4.27
N VAL A 118 -0.97 -7.35 4.77
CA VAL A 118 -2.12 -7.66 3.92
C VAL A 118 -3.32 -6.85 4.36
N GLY A 119 -4.19 -6.53 3.41
CA GLY A 119 -5.40 -5.76 3.67
C GLY A 119 -6.55 -6.25 2.83
N ALA A 120 -7.77 -6.14 3.36
CA ALA A 120 -9.00 -6.44 2.62
C ALA A 120 -9.41 -5.29 1.68
N ASP A 121 -8.44 -4.55 1.14
CA ASP A 121 -8.61 -3.41 0.24
C ASP A 121 -7.57 -3.49 -0.90
N SER A 122 -7.95 -3.15 -2.13
CA SER A 122 -7.07 -3.19 -3.31
C SER A 122 -5.84 -2.29 -3.19
N HIS A 123 -5.96 -1.12 -2.57
CA HIS A 123 -4.94 -0.09 -2.48
C HIS A 123 -4.02 -0.25 -1.26
N THR A 124 -4.06 -1.42 -0.61
CA THR A 124 -3.09 -1.83 0.44
C THR A 124 -1.63 -1.72 -0.04
N CYS A 125 -1.39 -1.76 -1.35
CA CYS A 125 -0.09 -1.46 -1.96
C CYS A 125 0.52 -0.12 -1.54
N THR A 126 -0.28 0.85 -1.07
CA THR A 126 0.16 2.15 -0.51
C THR A 126 1.28 1.99 0.52
N TYR A 127 1.25 0.94 1.34
CA TYR A 127 2.22 0.74 2.43
C TYR A 127 3.63 0.42 1.92
N GLY A 128 3.80 0.06 0.65
CA GLY A 128 5.12 -0.15 0.07
C GLY A 128 5.95 1.12 -0.07
N ALA A 129 5.35 2.31 0.07
CA ALA A 129 6.07 3.58 0.22
C ALA A 129 7.04 3.58 1.43
N PHE A 130 6.80 2.69 2.41
CA PHE A 130 7.60 2.53 3.61
C PHE A 130 8.61 1.38 3.51
N GLY A 131 8.77 0.76 2.33
CA GLY A 131 9.59 -0.44 2.16
C GLY A 131 8.97 -1.70 2.76
N ALA A 132 7.64 -1.77 2.86
CA ALA A 132 6.89 -2.96 3.28
C ALA A 132 6.29 -3.67 2.07
N PHE A 133 6.34 -4.99 2.00
CA PHE A 133 5.59 -5.73 0.98
C PHE A 133 4.13 -5.72 1.37
N ALA A 134 3.27 -5.07 0.59
CA ALA A 134 1.88 -4.85 0.95
C ALA A 134 0.92 -5.14 -0.21
N THR A 135 -0.09 -5.98 0.01
CA THR A 135 -1.04 -6.38 -1.05
C THR A 135 -2.47 -6.46 -0.52
N GLY A 136 -3.41 -6.08 -1.38
CA GLY A 136 -4.82 -6.41 -1.20
C GLY A 136 -5.04 -7.91 -1.35
N ILE A 137 -5.94 -8.46 -0.54
CA ILE A 137 -6.37 -9.86 -0.59
C ILE A 137 -7.88 -9.98 -0.42
N GLY A 138 -8.47 -11.07 -0.90
CA GLY A 138 -9.90 -11.32 -0.79
C GLY A 138 -10.34 -11.75 0.62
N SER A 139 -11.65 -11.77 0.87
CA SER A 139 -12.22 -12.16 2.17
C SER A 139 -11.89 -13.60 2.59
N THR A 140 -11.78 -14.54 1.65
CA THR A 140 -11.36 -15.92 1.92
C THR A 140 -9.91 -15.99 2.40
N ASP A 141 -9.00 -15.28 1.73
CA ASP A 141 -7.59 -15.22 2.12
C ASP A 141 -7.45 -14.51 3.47
N MET A 142 -8.20 -13.43 3.67
CA MET A 142 -8.21 -12.72 4.94
C MET A 142 -8.72 -13.60 6.09
N ALA A 143 -9.73 -14.44 5.85
CA ALA A 143 -10.17 -15.41 6.85
C ALA A 143 -9.06 -16.40 7.24
N MET A 144 -8.27 -16.87 6.26
CA MET A 144 -7.08 -17.71 6.49
C MET A 144 -6.06 -16.98 7.36
N VAL A 145 -5.77 -15.73 7.03
CA VAL A 145 -4.84 -14.87 7.79
C VAL A 145 -5.37 -14.69 9.21
N LEU A 146 -6.63 -14.32 9.40
CA LEU A 146 -7.26 -14.19 10.71
C LEU A 146 -7.16 -15.48 11.54
N SER A 147 -7.26 -16.66 10.92
CA SER A 147 -7.16 -17.95 11.61
C SER A 147 -5.73 -18.38 11.95
N THR A 148 -4.72 -18.03 11.13
CA THR A 148 -3.39 -18.67 11.20
C THR A 148 -2.21 -17.71 11.28
N GLY A 149 -2.40 -16.45 10.87
CA GLY A 149 -1.33 -15.47 10.71
C GLY A 149 -0.42 -15.72 9.51
N GLN A 150 -0.81 -16.62 8.59
CA GLN A 150 -0.01 -16.97 7.42
C GLN A 150 -0.83 -16.88 6.14
N LEU A 151 -0.16 -16.74 5.00
CA LEU A 151 -0.78 -16.84 3.68
C LEU A 151 0.23 -17.33 2.63
N TRP A 152 -0.27 -17.97 1.58
CA TRP A 152 0.53 -18.35 0.43
C TRP A 152 0.78 -17.14 -0.49
N PHE A 153 2.01 -16.95 -0.92
CA PHE A 153 2.41 -15.96 -1.90
C PHE A 153 3.20 -16.61 -3.03
N LYS A 154 2.82 -16.29 -4.26
CA LYS A 154 3.73 -16.43 -5.39
C LYS A 154 4.63 -15.20 -5.42
N VAL A 155 5.94 -15.40 -5.32
CA VAL A 155 6.93 -14.32 -5.36
C VAL A 155 6.83 -13.63 -6.73
N PRO A 156 6.61 -12.30 -6.78
CA PRO A 156 6.45 -11.59 -8.05
C PRO A 156 7.80 -11.32 -8.72
N GLU A 157 7.79 -11.19 -10.04
CA GLU A 157 8.85 -10.47 -10.76
C GLU A 157 8.78 -8.97 -10.40
N THR A 158 9.83 -8.21 -10.68
CA THR A 158 9.90 -6.78 -10.37
C THR A 158 10.08 -5.94 -11.62
N VAL A 159 9.27 -4.89 -11.77
CA VAL A 159 9.54 -3.77 -12.67
C VAL A 159 9.99 -2.60 -11.83
N GLN A 160 11.18 -2.10 -12.11
CA GLN A 160 11.77 -0.94 -11.47
C GLN A 160 11.65 0.28 -12.38
N PHE A 161 10.95 1.29 -11.91
CA PHE A 161 10.82 2.59 -12.54
C PHE A 161 11.93 3.51 -12.00
N ASN A 162 12.97 3.74 -12.79
CA ASN A 162 14.08 4.63 -12.45
C ASN A 162 13.76 6.07 -12.87
N ILE A 163 13.24 6.85 -11.93
CA ILE A 163 12.61 8.15 -12.18
C ILE A 163 13.59 9.28 -11.83
N ASN A 164 14.08 9.99 -12.84
CA ASN A 164 15.09 11.02 -12.72
C ASN A 164 14.63 12.36 -13.32
N GLY A 165 15.24 13.45 -12.88
CA GLY A 165 14.86 14.81 -13.25
C GLY A 165 14.33 15.62 -12.07
N THR A 166 13.95 16.86 -12.33
CA THR A 166 13.34 17.75 -11.33
C THR A 166 11.94 18.13 -11.78
N LEU A 167 10.95 17.95 -10.91
CA LEU A 167 9.58 18.33 -11.19
C LEU A 167 9.47 19.85 -11.32
N LYS A 168 8.73 20.29 -12.34
CA LYS A 168 8.39 21.71 -12.53
C LYS A 168 7.36 22.15 -11.48
N GLU A 169 7.21 23.46 -11.34
CA GLU A 169 6.11 24.04 -10.56
C GLU A 169 4.75 23.51 -11.07
N ASN A 170 3.84 23.21 -10.14
CA ASN A 170 2.53 22.59 -10.39
C ASN A 170 2.56 21.16 -10.96
N VAL A 171 3.70 20.47 -10.90
CA VAL A 171 3.82 19.03 -11.20
C VAL A 171 4.13 18.27 -9.91
N SER A 172 3.31 17.27 -9.63
CA SER A 172 3.28 16.52 -8.37
C SER A 172 3.61 15.04 -8.57
N ALA A 173 3.69 14.28 -7.47
CA ALA A 173 3.78 12.82 -7.53
C ALA A 173 2.60 12.18 -8.25
N LYS A 174 1.41 12.81 -8.23
CA LYS A 174 0.23 12.34 -8.97
C LYS A 174 0.48 12.35 -10.47
N ASP A 175 1.10 13.41 -10.97
CA ASP A 175 1.42 13.55 -12.39
C ASP A 175 2.45 12.51 -12.83
N VAL A 176 3.45 12.24 -11.98
CA VAL A 176 4.46 11.20 -12.23
C VAL A 176 3.80 9.82 -12.36
N ILE A 177 2.98 9.42 -11.40
CA ILE A 177 2.39 8.07 -11.45
C ILE A 177 1.36 7.93 -12.57
N LEU A 178 0.58 8.96 -12.87
CA LEU A 178 -0.31 8.96 -14.02
C LEU A 178 0.48 8.84 -15.33
N HIS A 179 1.59 9.58 -15.47
CA HIS A 179 2.46 9.46 -16.65
C HIS A 179 2.95 8.02 -16.85
N ILE A 180 3.38 7.36 -15.77
CA ILE A 180 3.82 5.97 -15.80
C ILE A 180 2.67 5.05 -16.22
N ILE A 181 1.50 5.17 -15.57
CA ILE A 181 0.33 4.33 -15.88
C ILE A 181 -0.10 4.52 -17.34
N GLY A 182 -0.08 5.75 -17.86
CA GLY A 182 -0.39 6.03 -19.26
C GLY A 182 0.60 5.43 -20.26
N GLN A 183 1.86 5.22 -19.86
CA GLN A 183 2.87 4.55 -20.69
C GLN A 183 2.76 3.03 -20.66
N VAL A 184 2.53 2.44 -19.49
CA VAL A 184 2.52 0.97 -19.32
C VAL A 184 1.15 0.33 -19.54
N GLY A 185 0.07 1.09 -19.36
CA GLY A 185 -1.32 0.62 -19.45
C GLY A 185 -1.81 -0.05 -18.17
N ALA A 186 -3.13 -0.26 -18.09
CA ALA A 186 -3.79 -0.80 -16.89
C ALA A 186 -3.35 -2.22 -16.50
N ASP A 187 -2.82 -3.00 -17.45
CA ASP A 187 -2.33 -4.37 -17.22
C ASP A 187 -0.79 -4.49 -17.31
N GLY A 188 -0.07 -3.38 -17.49
CA GLY A 188 1.35 -3.34 -17.85
C GLY A 188 2.30 -4.00 -16.82
N SER A 189 1.88 -4.05 -15.56
CA SER A 189 2.64 -4.63 -14.43
C SER A 189 1.92 -5.80 -13.75
N THR A 190 1.02 -6.48 -14.47
CA THR A 190 0.24 -7.61 -13.95
C THR A 190 1.12 -8.67 -13.27
N TYR A 191 0.84 -8.96 -12.00
CA TYR A 191 1.59 -9.87 -11.11
C TYR A 191 3.04 -9.47 -10.79
N LYS A 192 3.48 -8.26 -11.15
CA LYS A 192 4.82 -7.76 -10.82
C LYS A 192 4.79 -6.81 -9.61
N SER A 193 5.85 -6.78 -8.80
CA SER A 193 6.11 -5.68 -7.87
C SER A 193 6.63 -4.47 -8.65
N CYS A 194 6.06 -3.30 -8.40
CA CYS A 194 6.46 -2.05 -9.02
C CYS A 194 7.39 -1.31 -8.06
N GLU A 195 8.69 -1.27 -8.34
CA GLU A 195 9.67 -0.55 -7.53
C GLU A 195 9.92 0.85 -8.09
N PHE A 196 9.74 1.89 -7.28
CA PHE A 196 10.03 3.27 -7.69
C PHE A 196 11.37 3.71 -7.09
N THR A 197 12.29 4.11 -7.96
CA THR A 197 13.65 4.55 -7.58
C THR A 197 14.06 5.80 -8.36
N GLY A 198 15.28 6.28 -8.12
CA GLY A 198 15.86 7.44 -8.80
C GLY A 198 15.91 8.70 -7.94
N GLU A 199 16.55 9.73 -8.48
CA GLU A 199 16.77 11.00 -7.77
C GLU A 199 15.45 11.68 -7.39
N THR A 200 14.45 11.63 -8.28
CA THR A 200 13.12 12.23 -8.04
C THR A 200 12.47 11.62 -6.80
N ILE A 201 12.51 10.29 -6.66
CA ILE A 201 11.92 9.55 -5.53
C ILE A 201 12.67 9.84 -4.22
N SER A 202 13.99 9.98 -4.31
CA SER A 202 14.82 10.37 -3.16
C SER A 202 14.45 11.78 -2.66
N ASN A 203 14.04 12.67 -3.57
CA ASN A 203 13.63 14.06 -3.26
C ASN A 203 12.17 14.21 -2.82
N MET A 204 11.29 13.25 -3.13
CA MET A 204 9.89 13.23 -2.70
C MET A 204 9.69 13.14 -1.18
N SER A 205 8.57 13.67 -0.69
CA SER A 205 8.12 13.48 0.69
C SER A 205 7.58 12.06 0.90
N MET A 206 7.24 11.69 2.15
CA MET A 206 6.52 10.43 2.36
C MET A 206 5.09 10.48 1.79
N SER A 207 4.44 11.65 1.78
CA SER A 207 3.12 11.83 1.16
C SER A 207 3.16 11.53 -0.32
N ASP A 208 4.16 12.08 -1.03
CA ASP A 208 4.41 11.83 -2.46
C ASP A 208 4.66 10.36 -2.76
N ARG A 209 5.49 9.70 -1.93
CA ARG A 209 5.80 8.28 -2.07
C ARG A 209 4.55 7.41 -1.92
N MET A 210 3.66 7.77 -0.99
CA MET A 210 2.37 7.09 -0.81
C MET A 210 1.49 7.21 -2.06
N VAL A 211 1.51 8.34 -2.77
CA VAL A 211 0.78 8.52 -4.05
C VAL A 211 1.23 7.47 -5.08
N LEU A 212 2.54 7.32 -5.26
CA LEU A 212 3.11 6.39 -6.24
C LEU A 212 2.73 4.94 -5.90
N SER A 213 2.99 4.52 -4.66
CA SER A 213 2.69 3.16 -4.20
C SER A 213 1.19 2.83 -4.23
N ASN A 214 0.34 3.80 -3.89
CA ASN A 214 -1.12 3.64 -3.90
C ASN A 214 -1.65 3.26 -5.29
N MET A 215 -1.16 3.91 -6.34
CA MET A 215 -1.65 3.67 -7.69
C MET A 215 -0.93 2.52 -8.42
N ALA A 216 -0.05 1.78 -7.75
CA ALA A 216 0.61 0.62 -8.38
C ALA A 216 -0.40 -0.44 -8.87
N ILE A 217 -1.54 -0.57 -8.19
CA ILE A 217 -2.60 -1.49 -8.58
C ILE A 217 -3.32 -1.06 -9.88
N GLU A 218 -3.30 0.24 -10.21
CA GLU A 218 -3.95 0.80 -11.41
C GLU A 218 -3.21 0.46 -12.71
N MET A 219 -1.99 -0.09 -12.61
CA MET A 219 -1.24 -0.69 -13.72
C MET A 219 -1.11 -2.23 -13.57
N GLY A 220 -1.98 -2.84 -12.77
CA GLY A 220 -2.00 -4.29 -12.52
C GLY A 220 -0.91 -4.77 -11.55
N GLY A 221 -0.13 -3.85 -10.99
CA GLY A 221 0.95 -4.15 -10.06
C GLY A 221 0.46 -4.87 -8.82
N LYS A 222 1.18 -5.92 -8.42
CA LYS A 222 0.89 -6.68 -7.18
C LYS A 222 1.09 -5.83 -5.94
N THR A 223 2.08 -4.94 -5.96
CA THR A 223 2.42 -3.99 -4.91
C THR A 223 3.31 -2.87 -5.47
N GLY A 224 3.35 -1.72 -4.80
CA GLY A 224 4.21 -0.58 -5.15
C GLY A 224 5.24 -0.32 -4.06
N LEU A 225 6.52 -0.56 -4.31
CA LEU A 225 7.61 -0.55 -3.34
C LEU A 225 8.55 0.63 -3.54
N ILE A 226 9.00 1.22 -2.43
CA ILE A 226 10.04 2.24 -2.40
C ILE A 226 11.05 1.87 -1.32
N GLU A 227 12.33 1.98 -1.64
CA GLU A 227 13.42 1.74 -0.68
C GLU A 227 13.28 2.69 0.53
N PRO A 228 13.31 2.17 1.76
CA PRO A 228 13.22 3.02 2.95
C PRO A 228 14.52 3.81 3.13
N ASP A 229 14.39 5.11 3.37
CA ASP A 229 15.51 6.02 3.60
C ASP A 229 15.30 6.88 4.86
N VAL A 230 16.16 7.89 5.02
CA VAL A 230 16.08 8.82 6.16
C VAL A 230 14.70 9.49 6.30
N LYS A 231 14.00 9.79 5.21
CA LYS A 231 12.66 10.39 5.25
C LYS A 231 11.62 9.39 5.74
N THR A 232 11.75 8.13 5.34
CA THR A 232 10.92 7.04 5.87
C THR A 232 11.12 6.90 7.39
N TYR A 233 12.37 6.91 7.84
CA TYR A 233 12.68 6.79 9.27
C TYR A 233 12.22 8.01 10.08
N ASP A 234 12.42 9.21 9.55
CA ASP A 234 11.99 10.46 10.18
C ASP A 234 10.47 10.57 10.26
N TYR A 235 9.74 10.07 9.27
CA TYR A 235 8.29 9.99 9.34
C TYR A 235 7.83 9.04 10.46
N LEU A 236 8.47 7.87 10.58
CA LEU A 236 8.05 6.84 11.53
C LEU A 236 8.48 7.10 12.98
N LYS A 237 9.61 7.78 13.22
CA LYS A 237 10.24 7.85 14.55
C LYS A 237 9.31 8.32 15.69
N ASP A 238 8.39 9.23 15.39
CA ASP A 238 7.46 9.83 16.36
C ASP A 238 6.06 9.17 16.30
N ARG A 239 5.85 8.26 15.35
CA ARG A 239 4.58 7.55 15.12
C ARG A 239 4.60 6.12 15.66
N VAL A 240 5.79 5.52 15.77
CA VAL A 240 5.96 4.16 16.32
C VAL A 240 6.19 4.20 17.82
N SER A 241 5.56 3.27 18.54
CA SER A 241 5.72 3.14 20.00
C SER A 241 5.94 1.68 20.40
N GLY A 242 6.30 1.46 21.68
CA GLY A 242 6.47 0.12 22.24
C GLY A 242 7.43 -0.76 21.44
N GLU A 243 6.97 -1.97 21.12
CA GLU A 243 7.78 -2.96 20.38
C GLU A 243 8.07 -2.53 18.93
N ASN A 244 7.15 -1.81 18.28
CA ASN A 244 7.39 -1.29 16.93
C ASN A 244 8.55 -0.29 16.88
N LYS A 245 8.78 0.46 17.97
CA LYS A 245 9.96 1.34 18.10
C LYS A 245 11.26 0.55 18.16
N ASN A 246 11.27 -0.58 18.88
CA ASN A 246 12.43 -1.48 18.94
C ASN A 246 12.70 -2.12 17.58
N ARG A 247 11.64 -2.56 16.89
CA ARG A 247 11.72 -3.15 15.54
C ARG A 247 12.28 -2.15 14.53
N LEU A 248 11.78 -0.92 14.52
CA LEU A 248 12.28 0.13 13.63
C LEU A 248 13.77 0.42 13.89
N LYS A 249 14.17 0.55 15.16
CA LYS A 249 15.58 0.75 15.52
C LYS A 249 16.46 -0.41 15.03
N ALA A 250 16.04 -1.64 15.28
CA ALA A 250 16.77 -2.83 14.83
C ALA A 250 16.87 -2.91 13.30
N PHE A 251 15.81 -2.50 12.59
CA PHE A 251 15.82 -2.40 11.13
C PHE A 251 16.87 -1.40 10.64
N ILE A 252 16.87 -0.17 11.18
CA ILE A 252 17.82 0.88 10.79
C ILE A 252 19.27 0.46 11.05
N GLU A 253 19.53 -0.26 12.15
CA GLU A 253 20.89 -0.69 12.51
C GLU A 253 21.43 -1.86 11.67
N LYS A 254 20.55 -2.72 11.15
CA LYS A 254 20.94 -4.03 10.59
C LYS A 254 20.54 -4.24 9.14
N SER A 255 19.53 -3.52 8.65
CA SER A 255 18.96 -3.75 7.34
C SER A 255 19.62 -2.89 6.28
N ASN A 256 19.89 -3.48 5.13
CA ASN A 256 20.21 -2.80 3.90
C ASN A 256 19.17 -3.23 2.84
N LEU A 257 17.90 -2.90 3.11
CA LEU A 257 16.79 -3.27 2.23
C LEU A 257 16.85 -2.42 0.96
N LYS A 258 17.43 -3.01 -0.06
CA LYS A 258 17.73 -2.40 -1.35
C LYS A 258 17.67 -3.46 -2.43
N THR A 259 17.24 -3.14 -3.64
CA THR A 259 17.29 -4.09 -4.76
C THR A 259 18.72 -4.26 -5.27
N ASP A 260 19.12 -5.51 -5.52
CA ASP A 260 20.39 -5.79 -6.18
C ASP A 260 20.23 -5.58 -7.71
N PRO A 261 21.06 -4.74 -8.37
CA PRO A 261 20.87 -4.37 -9.78
C PRO A 261 20.88 -5.52 -10.79
N ASP A 262 21.53 -6.63 -10.45
CA ASP A 262 21.71 -7.79 -11.33
C ASP A 262 20.71 -8.93 -10.99
N SER A 263 19.57 -8.63 -10.36
CA SER A 263 18.54 -9.63 -10.05
C SER A 263 17.88 -10.17 -11.33
N ALA A 264 17.73 -11.49 -11.44
CA ALA A 264 17.24 -12.13 -12.66
C ALA A 264 15.77 -11.81 -13.00
N GLY A 265 14.96 -11.48 -11.98
CA GLY A 265 13.55 -11.10 -12.13
C GLY A 265 13.31 -9.59 -12.21
N LEU A 266 14.35 -8.79 -12.47
CA LEU A 266 14.29 -7.33 -12.52
C LEU A 266 14.24 -6.82 -13.96
N GLU A 267 13.19 -6.08 -14.27
CA GLU A 267 13.07 -5.25 -15.48
C GLU A 267 13.17 -3.78 -15.08
N THR A 268 13.96 -2.97 -15.80
CA THR A 268 14.11 -1.53 -15.49
C THR A 268 13.56 -0.67 -16.61
N LEU A 269 12.77 0.34 -16.24
CA LEU A 269 12.25 1.38 -17.12
C LEU A 269 12.74 2.75 -16.64
N ASP A 270 13.50 3.45 -17.47
CA ASP A 270 13.99 4.79 -17.19
C ASP A 270 12.95 5.85 -17.55
N ILE A 271 12.64 6.76 -16.62
CA ILE A 271 11.65 7.83 -16.80
C ILE A 271 12.31 9.18 -16.48
N ASP A 272 12.29 10.10 -17.45
CA ASP A 272 12.71 11.49 -17.26
C ASP A 272 11.49 12.39 -17.05
N VAL A 273 11.40 12.99 -15.86
CA VAL A 273 10.29 13.88 -15.49
C VAL A 273 10.61 15.36 -15.69
N SER A 274 11.79 15.71 -16.21
CA SER A 274 12.26 17.10 -16.35
C SER A 274 11.36 17.96 -17.23
N ASN A 275 10.66 17.33 -18.18
CA ASN A 275 9.71 18.00 -19.06
C ASN A 275 8.25 17.61 -18.82
N LEU A 276 7.97 16.90 -17.73
CA LEU A 276 6.62 16.49 -17.38
C LEU A 276 5.72 17.72 -17.17
N GLU A 277 4.50 17.63 -17.68
CA GLU A 277 3.42 18.60 -17.48
C GLU A 277 2.36 17.99 -16.53
N PRO A 278 1.41 18.77 -15.98
CA PRO A 278 0.28 18.21 -15.25
C PRO A 278 -0.45 17.16 -16.09
N GLN A 279 -0.77 16.02 -15.50
CA GLN A 279 -1.37 14.86 -16.16
C GLN A 279 -2.78 14.62 -15.64
N ILE A 280 -3.68 14.24 -16.55
CA ILE A 280 -5.08 13.94 -16.23
C ILE A 280 -5.45 12.57 -16.81
N ALA A 281 -5.90 11.66 -15.95
CA ALA A 281 -6.56 10.43 -16.38
C ALA A 281 -7.99 10.75 -16.84
N CYS A 282 -8.26 10.52 -18.12
CA CYS A 282 -9.54 10.81 -18.75
C CYS A 282 -10.50 9.61 -18.65
N PRO A 283 -11.82 9.83 -18.66
CA PRO A 283 -12.79 8.74 -18.63
C PRO A 283 -12.58 7.73 -19.78
N HIS A 284 -12.83 6.43 -19.58
CA HIS A 284 -13.28 5.76 -18.35
C HIS A 284 -12.18 4.90 -17.70
N ASN A 285 -10.92 5.02 -18.14
CA ASN A 285 -9.82 4.18 -17.68
C ASN A 285 -8.67 5.04 -17.15
N VAL A 286 -8.01 4.56 -16.09
CA VAL A 286 -6.92 5.31 -15.42
C VAL A 286 -5.69 5.47 -16.32
N ASP A 287 -5.50 4.56 -17.28
CA ASP A 287 -4.42 4.60 -18.27
C ASP A 287 -4.69 5.49 -19.49
N ASN A 288 -5.89 6.10 -19.59
CA ASN A 288 -6.19 7.11 -20.61
C ASN A 288 -5.65 8.48 -20.16
N VAL A 289 -4.33 8.60 -20.04
CA VAL A 289 -3.68 9.79 -19.49
C VAL A 289 -3.33 10.78 -20.60
N LYS A 290 -3.64 12.06 -20.36
CA LYS A 290 -3.30 13.16 -21.26
C LYS A 290 -2.66 14.32 -20.49
N PRO A 291 -1.74 15.08 -21.11
CA PRO A 291 -1.32 16.36 -20.58
C PRO A 291 -2.52 17.29 -20.42
N ALA A 292 -2.59 18.02 -19.32
CA ALA A 292 -3.67 18.97 -19.06
C ALA A 292 -3.78 20.05 -20.15
N SER A 293 -2.65 20.38 -20.80
CA SER A 293 -2.58 21.33 -21.92
C SER A 293 -3.37 20.90 -23.16
N GLU A 294 -3.66 19.61 -23.32
CA GLU A 294 -4.50 19.07 -24.40
C GLU A 294 -6.00 19.08 -24.07
N LEU A 295 -6.36 19.38 -22.82
CA LEU A 295 -7.72 19.35 -22.32
C LEU A 295 -8.26 20.79 -22.21
N ALA A 296 -8.81 21.30 -23.31
CA ALA A 296 -9.48 22.59 -23.35
C ALA A 296 -11.01 22.45 -23.31
N ASP A 297 -11.69 23.47 -22.81
CA ASP A 297 -13.14 23.67 -22.88
C ASP A 297 -13.99 22.54 -22.24
N ILE A 298 -13.49 21.92 -21.17
CA ILE A 298 -14.24 20.94 -20.37
C ILE A 298 -15.01 21.68 -19.27
N GLU A 299 -16.34 21.58 -19.29
CA GLU A 299 -17.21 22.02 -18.19
C GLU A 299 -17.15 21.00 -17.05
N LEU A 300 -16.89 21.46 -15.83
CA LEU A 300 -16.82 20.64 -14.62
C LEU A 300 -17.93 21.07 -13.66
N ASP A 301 -18.84 20.16 -13.34
CA ASP A 301 -19.89 20.41 -12.35
C ASP A 301 -19.40 20.21 -10.91
N GLN A 302 -18.41 19.34 -10.71
CA GLN A 302 -17.92 18.95 -9.39
C GLN A 302 -16.42 18.67 -9.40
N VAL A 303 -15.73 19.14 -8.36
CA VAL A 303 -14.33 18.83 -8.07
C VAL A 303 -14.25 18.22 -6.68
N PHE A 304 -13.54 17.10 -6.55
CA PHE A 304 -13.33 16.41 -5.29
C PHE A 304 -11.84 16.40 -4.96
N ILE A 305 -11.47 16.94 -3.79
CA ILE A 305 -10.10 17.02 -3.29
C ILE A 305 -10.06 16.29 -1.95
N GLY A 306 -9.17 15.30 -1.83
CA GLY A 306 -9.03 14.49 -0.61
C GLY A 306 -9.50 13.04 -0.77
N SER A 307 -8.59 12.14 -1.14
CA SER A 307 -8.79 10.69 -1.19
C SER A 307 -7.65 9.94 -0.47
N CYS A 308 -7.67 8.59 -0.52
CA CYS A 308 -6.53 7.78 -0.08
C CYS A 308 -5.24 8.12 -0.84
N THR A 309 -5.37 8.49 -2.13
CA THR A 309 -4.25 8.84 -2.99
C THR A 309 -3.71 10.22 -2.68
N ASN A 310 -4.54 11.26 -2.49
CA ASN A 310 -4.12 12.64 -2.25
C ASN A 310 -5.12 13.33 -1.32
N GLY A 311 -4.72 13.62 -0.09
CA GLY A 311 -5.60 14.17 0.96
C GLY A 311 -4.88 14.51 2.26
N ARG A 312 -3.55 14.52 2.24
CA ARG A 312 -2.69 14.90 3.37
C ARG A 312 -2.51 16.42 3.37
N ILE A 313 -1.90 16.93 4.43
CA ILE A 313 -1.73 18.37 4.62
C ILE A 313 -0.92 19.06 3.50
N GLU A 314 -0.02 18.33 2.84
CA GLU A 314 0.72 18.81 1.67
C GLU A 314 -0.26 19.01 0.49
N ASP A 315 -1.06 18.00 0.18
CA ASP A 315 -2.07 18.05 -0.89
C ASP A 315 -3.13 19.16 -0.69
N LEU A 316 -3.43 19.55 0.55
CA LEU A 316 -4.44 20.58 0.88
C LEU A 316 -3.88 22.01 0.92
N ARG A 317 -2.56 22.17 0.98
CA ARG A 317 -1.88 23.47 1.03
C ARG A 317 -1.52 23.98 -0.36
N ASP A 318 -1.19 23.05 -1.25
CA ASP A 318 -0.94 23.30 -2.66
C ASP A 318 -2.24 23.72 -3.38
#